data_AF-A0A517QUZ2-F1
#
_entry.id   AF-A0A517QUZ2-F1
#
_cell.length_a   1.000
_cell.length_b   1.000
_cell.length_c   1.000
_cell.angle_alpha   90.00
_cell.angle_beta   90.00
_cell.angle_gamma   90.00
#
_symmetry.space_group_name_H-M   'P 1'
#
loop_
_entity.id
_entity.type
_entity.pdbx_description
1 polymer ?
#
loop_
_entity_poly.entity_id
_entity_poly.type
_entity_poly.pdbx_seq_one_letter_code
_entity_poly.pdbx_strand_id
1 'polypeptide(L)'
;MFRCQLCETVVPAGTRSSKIVLVTRDKTYNERGGSSQATRGGFRGRGARRSSPKKDFDKGGSGQEIVREATVCPACAEKHQRELERESLNTNEGAE
;
A
#
# COMPACT_ATOMS: atom_id res chain seq x y z
N MET A 1 7.64 -15.15 -20.52
CA MET A 1 6.64 -16.22 -20.33
C MET A 1 6.35 -16.33 -18.84
N PHE A 2 5.08 -16.42 -18.44
CA PHE A 2 4.70 -16.57 -17.02
C PHE A 2 3.40 -17.38 -16.92
N ARG A 3 3.10 -17.96 -15.75
CA ARG A 3 1.80 -18.58 -15.48
C ARG A 3 0.88 -17.56 -14.82
N CYS A 4 -0.31 -17.37 -15.38
CA CYS A 4 -1.34 -16.56 -14.76
C CYS A 4 -1.77 -17.22 -13.44
N GLN A 5 -1.78 -16.48 -12.33
CA GLN A 5 -2.15 -17.02 -11.02
C GLN A 5 -3.66 -17.17 -10.80
N LEU A 6 -4.49 -16.74 -11.78
CA LEU A 6 -5.94 -16.92 -11.74
C LEU A 6 -6.43 -18.05 -12.66
N CYS A 7 -6.05 -18.02 -13.94
CA CYS A 7 -6.50 -19.01 -14.92
C CYS A 7 -5.46 -20.10 -15.23
N GLU A 8 -4.31 -20.07 -14.53
CA GLU A 8 -3.21 -21.05 -14.62
C GLU A 8 -2.56 -21.24 -16.01
N THR A 9 -3.03 -20.48 -17.00
CA THR A 9 -2.55 -20.53 -18.38
C THR A 9 -1.12 -20.00 -18.46
N VAL A 10 -0.27 -20.68 -19.23
CA VAL A 10 1.08 -20.21 -19.57
C VAL A 10 0.96 -19.11 -20.63
N VAL A 11 1.31 -17.89 -20.25
CA VAL A 11 1.31 -16.72 -21.13
C VAL A 11 2.66 -16.63 -21.86
N PRO A 12 2.65 -16.44 -23.20
CA PRO A 12 3.88 -16.41 -24.00
C PRO A 12 4.81 -15.24 -23.64
N ALA A 13 6.04 -15.27 -24.17
CA ALA A 13 6.94 -14.12 -24.06
C ALA A 13 6.42 -12.92 -24.85
N GLY A 14 6.73 -11.70 -24.40
CA GLY A 14 6.28 -10.46 -25.04
C GLY A 14 4.88 -9.98 -24.62
N THR A 15 4.09 -10.80 -23.91
CA THR A 15 2.82 -10.35 -23.33
C THR A 15 3.04 -9.66 -21.99
N ARG A 16 2.41 -8.50 -21.78
CA ARG A 16 2.47 -7.76 -20.52
C ARG A 16 1.75 -8.52 -19.39
N SER A 17 2.39 -8.61 -18.24
CA SER A 17 1.76 -9.06 -17.00
C SER A 17 1.18 -7.88 -16.21
N SER A 18 0.02 -8.09 -15.60
CA SER A 18 -0.58 -7.13 -14.66
C SER A 18 -0.60 -7.71 -13.26
N LYS A 19 -0.42 -6.85 -12.23
CA LYS A 19 -0.65 -7.23 -10.84
C LYS A 19 -2.01 -6.70 -10.41
N ILE A 20 -2.84 -7.58 -9.86
CA ILE A 20 -4.14 -7.23 -9.31
C ILE A 20 -4.17 -7.52 -7.81
N VAL A 21 -5.01 -6.79 -7.09
CA VAL A 21 -5.23 -6.96 -5.66
C VAL A 21 -6.42 -7.89 -5.45
N LEU A 22 -6.20 -9.02 -4.77
CA LEU A 22 -7.26 -9.99 -4.50
C LEU A 22 -7.91 -9.80 -3.14
N VAL A 23 -7.13 -9.37 -2.14
CA VAL A 23 -7.60 -9.22 -0.77
C VAL A 23 -6.96 -7.98 -0.16
N THR A 24 -7.81 -7.08 0.32
CA THR A 24 -7.44 -5.99 1.22
C THR A 24 -7.98 -6.27 2.62
N ARG A 25 -7.34 -5.70 3.64
CA ARG A 25 -7.83 -5.71 5.02
C ARG A 25 -7.68 -4.33 5.64
N ASP A 26 -8.55 -4.00 6.58
CA ASP A 26 -8.37 -2.79 7.38
C ASP A 26 -7.19 -2.93 8.34
N LYS A 27 -6.44 -1.85 8.49
CA LYS A 27 -5.26 -1.79 9.36
C LYS A 27 -5.13 -0.41 9.98
N THR A 28 -4.85 -0.41 11.28
CA THR A 28 -4.39 0.78 12.00
C THR A 28 -2.87 0.81 12.00
N TYR A 29 -2.32 1.89 11.44
CA TYR A 29 -0.89 2.17 11.40
C TYR A 29 -0.50 2.98 12.63
N ASN A 30 0.54 2.53 13.33
CA ASN A 30 1.07 3.23 14.50
C ASN A 30 1.80 4.51 14.08
N GLU A 31 1.72 5.53 14.93
CA GLU A 31 2.55 6.74 14.82
C GLU A 31 4.05 6.36 14.76
N ARG A 32 4.75 6.90 13.77
CA ARG A 32 6.21 6.72 13.66
C ARG A 32 6.90 7.91 14.31
N GLY A 33 7.98 7.69 15.06
CA GLY A 33 8.87 8.77 15.49
C GLY A 33 8.42 9.67 16.65
N GLY A 34 7.39 9.28 17.42
CA GLY A 34 6.86 10.06 18.55
C GLY A 34 7.79 10.21 19.78
N SER A 35 9.00 9.65 19.78
CA SER A 35 9.91 9.79 20.93
C SER A 35 11.38 9.93 20.53
N SER A 36 11.81 11.15 20.23
CA SER A 36 13.08 11.61 20.80
C SER A 36 12.72 12.41 22.05
N GLN A 37 12.37 11.73 23.14
CA GLN A 37 12.39 12.38 24.44
C GLN A 37 13.86 12.80 24.63
N ALA A 38 14.10 14.10 24.51
CA ALA A 38 15.38 14.72 24.69
C ALA A 38 15.73 14.59 26.18
N THR A 39 16.19 13.42 26.61
CA THR A 39 16.58 13.19 27.99
C THR A 39 17.75 12.21 28.00
N ARG A 40 18.95 12.77 27.88
CA ARG A 40 19.91 12.76 28.98
C ARG A 40 20.95 13.84 28.73
N GLY A 41 20.97 14.82 29.63
CA GLY A 41 22.01 15.82 29.69
C GLY A 41 23.38 15.14 29.72
N GLY A 42 24.27 15.62 28.86
CA GLY A 42 25.61 15.08 28.71
C GLY A 42 26.52 16.12 28.08
N PHE A 43 27.01 17.02 28.95
CA PHE A 43 28.23 17.81 28.79
C PHE A 43 28.25 18.94 27.74
N ARG A 44 28.47 20.16 28.25
CA ARG A 44 28.77 21.37 27.50
C ARG A 44 30.03 21.17 26.65
N GLY A 45 29.92 21.29 25.33
CA GLY A 45 31.11 21.26 24.49
C GLY A 45 30.85 21.44 22.99
N ARG A 46 31.03 22.68 22.51
CA ARG A 46 31.38 23.09 21.14
C ARG A 46 30.51 22.59 19.97
N GLY A 47 29.81 23.54 19.37
CA GLY A 47 29.35 23.47 17.98
C GLY A 47 27.86 23.23 17.87
N ALA A 48 27.07 24.31 17.93
CA ALA A 48 25.66 24.30 17.56
C ALA A 48 25.53 23.97 16.06
N ARG A 49 25.62 22.68 15.72
CA ARG A 49 25.23 22.17 14.41
C ARG A 49 23.71 22.34 14.36
N ARG A 50 23.28 23.17 13.42
CA ARG A 50 21.88 23.51 13.10
C ARG A 50 21.00 22.29 13.34
N SER A 51 20.09 22.37 14.31
CA SER A 51 19.03 21.39 14.49
C SER A 51 18.29 21.32 13.16
N SER A 52 18.50 20.24 12.39
CA SER A 52 17.68 19.98 11.22
C SER A 52 16.22 20.01 11.67
N PRO A 53 15.30 20.63 10.91
CA PRO A 53 13.89 20.56 11.24
C PRO A 53 13.52 19.09 11.43
N LYS A 54 12.92 18.76 12.57
CA LYS A 54 12.42 17.40 12.83
C LYS A 54 11.52 17.08 11.65
N LYS A 55 11.87 16.05 10.87
CA LYS A 55 11.03 15.60 9.76
C LYS A 55 9.65 15.35 10.35
N ASP A 56 8.62 15.95 9.75
CA ASP A 56 7.24 15.65 10.11
C ASP A 56 7.07 14.14 9.96
N PHE A 57 6.93 13.48 11.11
CA PHE A 57 6.79 12.04 11.11
C PHE A 57 5.36 11.66 10.72
N ASP A 58 5.24 10.46 10.15
CA ASP A 58 3.94 9.86 9.85
C ASP A 58 3.13 9.70 11.14
N LYS A 59 1.99 10.40 11.20
CA LYS A 59 1.06 10.41 12.34
C LYS A 59 0.27 9.10 12.46
N GLY A 60 0.56 8.10 11.64
CA GLY A 60 -0.23 6.89 11.61
C GLY A 60 -1.68 7.18 11.20
N GLY A 61 -2.58 6.22 11.46
CA GLY A 61 -3.99 6.36 11.11
C GLY A 61 -4.65 5.03 10.78
N SER A 62 -5.87 5.08 10.27
CA SER A 62 -6.58 3.90 9.73
C SER A 62 -6.54 3.91 8.21
N GLY A 63 -6.42 2.74 7.61
CA GLY A 63 -6.45 2.57 6.16
C GLY A 63 -6.55 1.09 5.80
N GLN A 64 -6.33 0.79 4.51
CA GLN A 64 -6.32 -0.58 4.03
C GLN A 64 -4.91 -1.05 3.73
N GLU A 65 -4.66 -2.34 3.95
CA GLU A 65 -3.43 -3.03 3.58
C GLU A 65 -3.75 -4.12 2.55
N ILE A 66 -2.96 -4.18 1.49
CA ILE A 66 -3.04 -5.25 0.50
C ILE A 66 -2.45 -6.52 1.11
N VAL A 67 -3.28 -7.55 1.28
CA VAL A 67 -2.88 -8.84 1.87
C VAL A 67 -2.42 -9.80 0.79
N ARG A 68 -3.09 -9.80 -0.36
CA ARG A 68 -2.82 -10.74 -1.44
C ARG A 68 -2.92 -10.06 -2.79
N GLU A 69 -1.88 -10.25 -3.58
CA GLU A 69 -1.82 -9.84 -4.98
C GLU A 69 -1.64 -11.06 -5.88
N ALA A 70 -2.03 -10.93 -7.14
CA ALA A 70 -1.80 -11.94 -8.16
C ALA A 70 -1.24 -11.33 -9.45
N THR A 71 -0.25 -12.02 -10.04
CA THR A 71 0.23 -11.73 -11.39
C THR A 71 -0.62 -12.46 -12.41
N VAL A 72 -1.23 -11.71 -13.32
CA VAL A 72 -2.28 -12.23 -14.22
C VAL A 72 -2.05 -11.84 -15.67
N CYS A 73 -2.70 -12.58 -16.57
CA CYS A 73 -2.77 -12.25 -17.99
C CYS A 73 -3.68 -11.03 -18.25
N PRO A 74 -3.57 -10.37 -19.41
CA PRO A 74 -4.40 -9.21 -19.75
C PRO A 74 -5.91 -9.48 -19.65
N ALA A 75 -6.36 -10.65 -20.12
CA ALA A 75 -7.77 -11.02 -20.07
C ALA A 75 -8.31 -11.14 -18.63
N CYS A 76 -7.53 -11.69 -17.70
CA CYS A 76 -7.91 -11.74 -16.29
C CYS A 76 -7.86 -10.37 -15.62
N ALA A 77 -6.93 -9.50 -16.01
CA ALA A 77 -6.85 -8.13 -15.51
C ALA A 77 -8.09 -7.31 -15.91
N GLU A 78 -8.50 -7.38 -17.17
CA GLU A 78 -9.69 -6.67 -17.67
C GLU A 78 -10.98 -7.15 -16.99
N LYS A 79 -11.13 -8.48 -16.81
CA LYS A 79 -12.29 -9.03 -16.08
C LYS A 79 -12.37 -8.50 -14.67
N HIS A 80 -11.24 -8.51 -13.95
CA HIS A 80 -11.18 -8.01 -12.58
C HIS A 80 -11.48 -6.51 -12.51
N GLN A 81 -10.99 -5.70 -13.45
CA GLN A 81 -11.29 -4.28 -13.49
C GLN A 81 -12.80 -4.02 -13.69
N ARG A 82 -13.46 -4.76 -14.58
CA ARG A 82 -14.92 -4.66 -14.78
C ARG A 82 -15.71 -5.07 -13.53
N GLU A 83 -15.21 -6.05 -12.77
CA GLU A 83 -15.83 -6.47 -11.52
C GLU A 83 -15.74 -5.35 -10.47
N LEU A 84 -14.57 -4.72 -10.31
CA LEU A 84 -14.39 -3.59 -9.40
C LEU A 84 -15.26 -2.38 -9.77
N GLU A 85 -15.34 -2.06 -11.06
CA GLU A 85 -16.21 -0.99 -11.55
C GLU A 85 -17.67 -1.28 -11.20
N ARG A 86 -18.15 -2.52 -11.43
CA ARG A 86 -19.51 -2.94 -11.05
C ARG A 86 -19.76 -2.87 -9.55
N GLU A 87 -18.82 -3.32 -8.73
CA GLU A 87 -18.94 -3.26 -7.26
C GLU A 87 -19.01 -1.80 -6.77
N SER A 88 -18.19 -0.91 -7.33
CA SER A 88 -18.17 0.50 -6.96
C SER A 88 -19.50 1.21 -7.22
N LEU A 89 -20.18 0.85 -8.32
CA LEU A 89 -21.50 1.40 -8.66
C LEU A 89 -22.55 0.95 -7.64
N ASN A 90 -22.56 -0.34 -7.30
CA ASN A 90 -23.53 -0.90 -6.35
C ASN A 90 -23.40 -0.31 -4.94
N THR A 91 -22.18 0.01 -4.48
CA THR A 91 -21.96 0.65 -3.16
C THR A 91 -22.49 2.08 -3.07
N ASN A 92 -22.64 2.79 -4.20
CA ASN A 92 -23.10 4.17 -4.21
C ASN A 92 -24.64 4.28 -4.14
N GLU A 93 -25.38 3.20 -4.43
CA GLU A 93 -26.85 3.18 -4.43
C GLU A 93 -27.47 2.92 -3.03
N GLY A 94 -26.65 2.62 -2.02
CA GLY A 94 -27.10 2.30 -0.65
C GLY A 94 -26.89 3.40 0.39
N ALA A 95 -26.54 4.62 -0.04
CA ALA A 95 -26.25 5.75 0.84
C ALA A 95 -27.30 6.87 0.69
N GLU A 96 -28.56 6.58 1.04
CA GLU A 96 -29.62 7.56 1.28
C GLU A 96 -30.28 7.33 2.65
#